data_AF-A0A7J4ADJ0-F1
#
_entry.id   AF-A0A7J4ADJ0-F1
#
_cell.length_a   1.000
_cell.length_b   1.000
_cell.length_c   1.000
_cell.angle_alpha   90.00
_cell.angle_beta   90.00
_cell.angle_gamma   90.00
#
_symmetry.space_group_name_H-M   'P 1'
#
loop_
_entity.id
_entity.type
_entity.pdbx_description
1 polymer ?
#
loop_
_entity_poly.entity_id
_entity_poly.type
_entity_poly.pdbx_seq_one_letter_code
_entity_poly.pdbx_strand_id
1 'polypeptide(L)'
;MAIDSSEKIHVGIDRSNFGAGNDDIMILKFDSSNNHIWSKTWGNNESETGQGLALDSSRYLYITGYAPIPGGGNELFLIKMDFKR
;
A
#
# COMPACT_ATOMS: atom_id res chain seq x y z
N MET A 1 -7.88 -4.25 -4.75
CA MET A 1 -8.47 -5.48 -4.17
C MET A 1 -8.13 -6.68 -5.04
N ALA A 2 -7.21 -7.53 -4.56
CA ALA A 2 -6.97 -8.95 -4.88
C ALA A 2 -5.52 -9.38 -4.49
N ILE A 3 -5.11 -10.64 -4.32
CA ILE A 3 -5.68 -11.98 -4.01
C ILE A 3 -4.47 -12.88 -3.62
N ASP A 4 -4.63 -13.76 -2.65
CA ASP A 4 -3.95 -15.06 -2.60
C ASP A 4 -4.98 -16.14 -2.20
N SER A 5 -4.88 -17.32 -2.80
CA SER A 5 -5.77 -18.48 -2.59
C SER A 5 -5.55 -19.22 -1.27
N SER A 6 -4.53 -18.87 -0.49
CA SER A 6 -4.21 -19.45 0.82
C SER A 6 -4.37 -18.45 1.99
N GLU A 7 -4.23 -17.15 1.74
CA GLU A 7 -4.50 -16.04 2.65
C GLU A 7 -5.18 -14.90 1.87
N LYS A 8 -6.32 -14.38 2.33
CA LYS A 8 -7.03 -13.32 1.60
C LYS A 8 -6.37 -11.97 1.84
N ILE A 9 -5.78 -11.42 0.78
CA ILE A 9 -5.13 -10.11 0.81
C ILE A 9 -6.11 -9.04 0.29
N HIS A 10 -6.50 -8.11 1.15
CA HIS A 10 -7.21 -6.90 0.77
C HIS A 10 -6.24 -5.71 0.80
N VAL A 11 -5.58 -5.44 -0.32
CA VAL A 11 -4.92 -4.14 -0.53
C VAL A 11 -5.96 -3.19 -1.10
N GLY A 12 -6.36 -2.20 -0.31
CA GLY A 12 -7.09 -1.02 -0.71
C GLY A 12 -6.18 0.19 -0.58
N ILE A 13 -6.29 1.14 -1.50
CA ILE A 13 -5.68 2.45 -1.32
C ILE A 13 -6.65 3.21 -0.43
N ASP A 14 -6.19 3.60 0.75
CA ASP A 14 -6.98 4.41 1.64
C ASP A 14 -6.82 5.88 1.26
N ARG A 15 -7.94 6.61 1.26
CA ARG A 15 -7.98 8.08 1.14
C ARG A 15 -8.26 8.72 2.50
N SER A 16 -8.04 7.96 3.58
CA SER A 16 -8.43 8.35 4.91
C SER A 16 -7.22 8.78 5.71
N ASN A 17 -7.25 10.09 5.94
CA ASN A 17 -6.41 11.00 6.70
C ASN A 17 -6.01 10.49 8.11
N PHE A 18 -5.30 9.35 8.22
CA PHE A 18 -4.86 8.74 9.49
C PHE A 18 -3.49 9.26 9.98
N GLY A 19 -3.32 10.59 9.99
CA GLY A 19 -2.67 11.21 11.16
C GLY A 19 -1.61 12.29 10.97
N ALA A 20 -1.08 12.59 9.77
CA ALA A 20 -0.08 13.67 9.65
C ALA A 20 0.18 14.22 8.24
N GLY A 21 -0.70 13.96 7.27
CA GLY A 21 -0.53 14.35 5.88
C GLY A 21 -1.77 13.98 5.08
N ASN A 22 -2.05 14.74 4.02
CA ASN A 22 -3.16 14.43 3.11
C ASN A 22 -2.86 13.07 2.44
N ASP A 23 -3.79 12.12 2.37
CA ASP A 23 -3.74 10.82 1.65
C ASP A 23 -2.40 10.02 1.62
N ASP A 24 -2.26 9.02 2.52
CA ASP A 24 -1.16 8.04 2.52
C ASP A 24 -1.58 6.69 1.87
N ILE A 25 -0.60 5.87 1.44
CA ILE A 25 -0.85 4.49 1.04
C ILE A 25 -1.00 3.59 2.27
N MET A 26 -2.21 3.06 2.51
CA MET A 26 -2.44 2.03 3.52
C MET A 26 -2.41 0.61 2.92
N ILE A 27 -1.79 -0.31 3.63
CA ILE A 27 -1.65 -1.71 3.26
C ILE A 27 -2.18 -2.55 4.41
N LEU A 28 -3.19 -3.38 4.13
CA LEU A 28 -3.86 -4.21 5.13
C LEU A 28 -3.62 -5.69 4.82
N LYS A 29 -3.28 -6.45 5.86
CA LYS A 29 -3.19 -7.91 5.81
C LYS A 29 -4.28 -8.54 6.66
N PHE A 30 -4.96 -9.52 6.08
CA PHE A 30 -5.96 -10.34 6.76
C PHE A 30 -5.58 -11.82 6.63
N ASP A 31 -6.06 -12.66 7.56
CA ASP A 31 -5.98 -14.11 7.44
C ASP A 31 -7.07 -14.68 6.51
N SER A 32 -7.07 -15.99 6.30
CA SER A 32 -8.09 -16.68 5.49
C SER A 32 -9.51 -16.54 6.02
N SER A 33 -9.67 -16.21 7.30
CA SER A 33 -10.93 -16.01 8.01
C SER A 33 -11.35 -14.54 8.05
N ASN A 34 -10.65 -13.65 7.32
CA ASN A 34 -10.82 -12.20 7.30
C ASN A 34 -10.54 -11.50 8.65
N ASN A 35 -9.78 -12.11 9.56
CA ASN A 35 -9.28 -11.40 10.73
C ASN A 35 -8.10 -10.52 10.33
N HIS A 36 -8.07 -9.29 10.83
CA HIS A 36 -6.95 -8.37 10.61
C HIS A 36 -5.68 -8.90 11.28
N ILE A 37 -4.60 -9.02 10.52
CA ILE A 37 -3.28 -9.40 11.02
C ILE A 37 -2.45 -8.15 11.32
N TRP A 38 -2.31 -7.26 10.33
CA TRP A 38 -1.56 -6.02 10.48
C TRP A 38 -1.97 -4.97 9.44
N SER A 39 -1.65 -3.71 9.74
CA SER A 39 -1.70 -2.57 8.83
C SER A 39 -0.33 -1.88 8.76
N LYS A 40 0.01 -1.34 7.59
CA LYS A 40 1.18 -0.49 7.38
C LYS A 40 0.77 0.71 6.53
N THR A 41 1.34 1.87 6.85
CA THR A 41 1.23 3.07 6.01
C THR A 41 2.57 3.34 5.34
N TRP A 42 2.53 3.87 4.13
CA TRP A 42 3.67 4.41 3.44
C TRP A 42 3.29 5.75 2.83
N GLY A 43 4.08 6.75 3.17
CA GLY A 43 3.85 8.12 2.74
C GLY A 43 4.70 9.09 3.55
N ASN A 44 4.68 10.36 3.15
CA ASN A 44 5.33 11.44 3.88
C ASN A 44 4.29 12.48 4.36
N ASN A 45 4.64 13.76 4.45
CA ASN A 45 3.67 14.79 4.87
C ASN A 45 2.74 15.23 3.72
N GLU A 46 2.96 14.73 2.49
CA GLU A 46 2.23 15.04 1.27
C GLU A 46 1.38 13.85 0.79
N SER A 47 0.50 14.08 -0.20
CA SER A 47 -0.42 13.03 -0.69
C SER A 47 0.15 12.08 -1.72
N GLU A 48 0.40 10.83 -1.34
CA GLU A 48 0.73 9.79 -2.29
C GLU A 48 -0.51 9.12 -2.91
N THR A 49 -0.43 8.88 -4.21
CA THR A 49 -1.45 8.10 -4.92
C THR A 49 -0.90 6.77 -5.36
N GLY A 50 -1.43 5.69 -4.80
CA GLY A 50 -1.26 4.33 -5.35
C GLY A 50 -2.01 4.17 -6.67
N GLN A 51 -1.38 3.54 -7.66
CA GLN A 51 -1.94 3.29 -9.00
C GLN A 51 -2.01 1.81 -9.36
N GLY A 52 -1.05 1.01 -8.87
CA GLY A 52 -0.96 -0.40 -9.21
C GLY A 52 -0.38 -1.22 -8.07
N LEU A 53 -0.74 -2.50 -8.06
CA LEU A 53 -0.22 -3.47 -7.09
C LEU A 53 -0.05 -4.84 -7.73
N ALA A 54 1.01 -5.54 -7.35
CA ALA A 54 1.28 -6.92 -7.77
C ALA A 54 1.96 -7.70 -6.65
N LEU A 55 1.61 -8.97 -6.49
CA LEU A 55 2.26 -9.89 -5.55
C LEU A 55 2.99 -10.97 -6.36
N ASP A 56 4.28 -11.17 -6.10
CA ASP A 56 5.02 -12.27 -6.74
C ASP A 56 4.88 -13.59 -5.95
N SER A 57 5.29 -14.69 -6.58
CA SER A 57 5.30 -16.03 -5.97
C SER A 57 6.25 -16.14 -4.77
N SER A 58 7.18 -15.20 -4.61
CA SER A 58 8.09 -15.12 -3.46
C SER A 58 7.50 -14.35 -2.28
N ARG A 59 6.26 -13.86 -2.40
CA ARG A 59 5.54 -13.03 -1.42
C ARG A 59 6.15 -11.63 -1.25
N TYR A 60 6.68 -11.04 -2.31
CA TYR A 60 6.93 -9.60 -2.35
C TYR A 60 5.75 -8.87 -2.96
N LEU A 61 5.25 -7.87 -2.23
CA LEU A 61 4.25 -6.94 -2.73
C LEU A 61 4.96 -5.76 -3.39
N TYR A 62 4.53 -5.44 -4.59
CA TYR A 62 4.96 -4.29 -5.38
C TYR A 62 3.81 -3.30 -5.46
N ILE A 63 4.09 -2.03 -5.21
CA ILE A 63 3.11 -0.94 -5.30
C ILE A 63 3.72 0.16 -6.15
N THR A 64 2.99 0.61 -7.16
CA THR A 64 3.40 1.73 -8.02
C THR A 64 2.45 2.89 -7.86
N GLY A 65 2.96 4.10 -8.05
CA GLY A 65 2.13 5.30 -7.97
C GLY A 65 2.96 6.56 -8.14
N TYR A 66 2.41 7.68 -7.67
CA TYR A 66 3.09 8.95 -7.70
C TYR A 66 2.99 9.70 -6.37
N ALA A 67 4.04 10.44 -6.03
CA ALA A 67 4.18 11.25 -4.82
C ALA A 67 4.49 12.71 -5.20
N PRO A 68 3.97 13.71 -4.48
CA PRO A 68 4.31 15.11 -4.69
C PRO A 68 5.77 15.38 -4.33
N ILE A 69 6.41 16.26 -5.11
CA ILE A 69 7.77 16.74 -4.81
C ILE A 69 7.75 18.20 -4.33
N PRO A 70 8.68 18.60 -3.44
CA PRO A 70 8.82 20.00 -3.06
C PRO A 70 9.05 20.90 -4.28
N GLY A 71 8.25 21.96 -4.41
CA GLY A 71 8.30 22.86 -5.57
C GLY A 71 7.29 22.54 -6.67
N GLY A 72 6.47 21.49 -6.50
CA GLY A 72 5.35 21.16 -7.37
C GLY A 72 5.69 20.09 -8.42
N GLY A 73 4.66 19.38 -8.88
CA GLY A 73 4.80 18.19 -9.72
C GLY A 73 4.78 16.90 -8.91
N ASN A 74 4.94 15.76 -9.59
CA ASN A 74 4.93 14.44 -8.98
C ASN A 74 6.15 13.62 -9.43
N GLU A 75 6.70 12.80 -8.54
CA GLU A 75 7.63 11.73 -8.86
C GLU A 75 6.91 10.38 -8.92
N LEU A 76 7.45 9.44 -9.71
CA LEU A 76 6.98 8.06 -9.75
C LEU A 76 7.70 7.25 -8.68
N PHE A 77 6.98 6.37 -7.99
CA PHE A 77 7.57 5.42 -7.06
C PHE A 77 7.24 3.96 -7.43
N LEU A 78 8.14 3.07 -6.99
CA LEU A 78 7.92 1.64 -6.89
C LEU A 78 8.34 1.21 -5.47
N ILE A 79 7.37 0.74 -4.69
CA ILE A 79 7.61 0.14 -3.38
C ILE A 79 7.70 -1.36 -3.57
N LYS A 80 8.74 -1.98 -3.02
CA LYS A 80 8.82 -3.44 -2.85
C LYS A 80 8.86 -3.75 -1.36
N MET A 81 7.93 -4.55 -0.87
CA MET A 81 7.89 -4.97 0.53
C MET A 81 7.82 -6.49 0.66
N ASP A 82 8.50 -7.03 1.67
CA ASP A 82 8.33 -8.42 2.08
C ASP A 82 6.97 -8.57 2.76
N PHE A 83 6.07 -9.36 2.17
CA PHE A 83 4.71 -9.58 2.66
C PHE A 83 4.61 -10.72 3.67
N LYS A 84 5.72 -11.44 3.92
CA LYS A 84 5.78 -12.50 4.94
C LYS A 84 5.78 -11.93 6.36
N ARG A 85 6.22 -10.68 6.53
CA ARG A 85 6.41 -10.02 7.83
C ARG A 85 5.49 -8.83 8.01
#